data_AF-A0A534NMK0-F1
#
_entry.id   AF-A0A534NMK0-F1
#
_cell.length_a   1.000
_cell.length_b   1.000
_cell.length_c   1.000
_cell.angle_alpha   90.00
_cell.angle_beta   90.00
_cell.angle_gamma   90.00
#
_symmetry.space_group_name_H-M   'P 1'
#
loop_
_entity.id
_entity.type
_entity.pdbx_description
1 polymer ?
#
loop_
_entity_poly.entity_id
_entity_poly.type
_entity_poly.pdbx_seq_one_letter_code
_entity_poly.pdbx_strand_id
1 'polypeptide(L)' 'MIRSMTGFGAGRGEAGGETVSVELRAVNAKFCEVKARLPRELAALEPELVKSIKARISRGAVDVFVRRETT' A
#
# COMPACT_ATOMS: atom_id res chain seq x y z
N MET A 1 -14.90 -24.01 2.98
CA MET A 1 -15.37 -22.60 3.07
C MET A 1 -14.31 -21.72 2.43
N ILE A 2 -14.59 -21.16 1.25
CA ILE A 2 -13.65 -20.28 0.53
C ILE A 2 -13.68 -18.93 1.25
N ARG A 3 -12.71 -18.68 2.14
CA ARG A 3 -12.47 -17.35 2.69
C ARG A 3 -11.94 -16.49 1.54
N SER A 4 -12.76 -15.59 1.01
CA SER A 4 -12.30 -14.55 0.10
C SER A 4 -11.21 -13.76 0.82
N MET A 5 -9.94 -14.01 0.48
CA MET A 5 -8.78 -13.38 1.11
C MET A 5 -8.48 -12.07 0.37
N THR A 6 -9.52 -11.26 0.14
CA THR A 6 -9.44 -9.94 -0.46
C THR A 6 -9.55 -8.91 0.66
N GLY A 7 -8.46 -8.22 0.96
CA GLY A 7 -8.41 -7.15 1.95
C GLY A 7 -8.39 -5.80 1.25
N PHE A 8 -9.21 -4.85 1.70
CA PHE A 8 -9.11 -3.46 1.30
C PHE A 8 -8.78 -2.62 2.54
N GLY A 9 -7.85 -1.68 2.40
CA GLY A 9 -7.53 -0.71 3.42
C GLY A 9 -7.32 0.65 2.78
N ALA A 10 -7.81 1.71 3.41
CA ALA A 10 -7.53 3.08 3.00
C ALA A 10 -7.16 3.89 4.23
N GLY A 11 -6.20 4.80 4.08
CA GLY A 11 -5.77 5.73 5.10
C GLY A 11 -5.49 7.08 4.46
N ARG A 12 -5.75 8.15 5.21
CA ARG A 12 -5.34 9.50 4.86
C ARG A 12 -4.49 10.07 5.97
N GLY A 13 -3.49 10.85 5.60
CA GLY A 13 -2.66 11.63 6.51
C GLY A 13 -2.46 13.02 5.94
N GLU A 14 -2.47 14.02 6.82
CA GLU A 14 -2.19 15.40 6.46
C GLU A 14 -0.80 15.78 7.00
N ALA A 15 0.02 16.40 6.17
CA ALA A 15 1.35 16.84 6.53
C ALA A 15 1.67 18.18 5.86
N GLY A 16 1.89 19.23 6.65
CA GLY A 16 2.38 20.52 6.15
C GLY A 16 1.45 21.24 5.15
N GLY A 17 0.14 20.98 5.19
CA GLY A 17 -0.83 21.52 4.22
C GLY A 17 -1.10 20.60 3.02
N GLU A 18 -0.45 19.44 2.96
CA GLU A 18 -0.67 18.44 1.93
C GLU A 18 -1.45 17.25 2.49
N THR A 19 -2.38 16.72 1.69
CA THR A 19 -3.11 15.50 2.02
C THR A 19 -2.51 14.33 1.26
N VAL A 20 -2.11 13.29 1.99
CA VAL A 20 -1.63 12.03 1.44
C VAL A 20 -2.70 10.96 1.66
N SER A 21 -3.19 10.37 0.59
CA SER A 21 -4.11 9.23 0.63
C SER A 21 -3.37 7.95 0.24
N VAL A 22 -3.48 6.91 1.05
CA VAL A 22 -2.90 5.58 0.80
C VAL A 22 -4.02 4.56 0.72
N GLU A 23 -4.09 3.83 -0.39
CA GLU A 23 -5.03 2.72 -0.59
C GLU A 23 -4.26 1.41 -0.75
N LEU A 24 -4.73 0.36 -0.10
CA LEU A 24 -4.15 -0.96 -0.02
C LEU A 24 -5.19 -1.97 -0.50
N ARG A 25 -4.83 -2.77 -1.51
CA ARG A 25 -5.66 -3.83 -2.05
C ARG A 25 -4.90 -5.14 -1.97
N ALA A 26 -5.31 -6.03 -1.09
CA ALA A 26 -4.77 -7.36 -0.95
C ALA A 26 -5.67 -8.38 -1.64
N VAL A 27 -5.09 -9.34 -2.35
CA VAL A 27 -5.79 -10.48 -2.95
C VAL A 27 -5.10 -11.79 -2.60
N ASN A 28 -5.85 -12.90 -2.67
CA ASN A 28 -5.29 -14.23 -2.45
C ASN A 28 -4.34 -14.58 -3.61
N ALA A 29 -3.04 -14.45 -3.37
CA ALA A 29 -2.00 -14.93 -4.27
C ALA A 29 -1.18 -16.02 -3.59
N LYS A 30 -0.55 -16.87 -4.40
CA LYS A 30 0.31 -17.96 -3.91
C LYS A 30 1.57 -17.42 -3.23
N PHE A 31 2.08 -16.28 -3.70
CA PHE A 31 3.30 -15.64 -3.21
C PHE A 31 3.00 -14.30 -2.53
N CYS A 32 3.94 -13.81 -1.72
CA CYS A 32 3.88 -12.45 -1.16
C CYS A 32 4.48 -11.45 -2.17
N GLU A 33 3.61 -10.86 -2.98
CA GLU A 33 3.97 -9.76 -3.87
C GLU A 33 3.45 -8.45 -3.27
N VAL A 34 4.31 -7.43 -3.25
CA VAL A 34 3.90 -6.08 -2.84
C VAL A 34 4.28 -5.15 -3.98
N LYS A 35 3.29 -4.48 -4.55
CA LYS A 35 3.46 -3.49 -5.61
C LYS A 35 3.02 -2.15 -5.07
N ALA A 36 3.94 -1.24 -4.88
CA ALA A 36 3.62 0.10 -4.43
C ALA A 36 3.74 1.09 -5.59
N ARG A 37 2.71 1.90 -5.79
CA ARG A 37 2.71 3.01 -6.75
C ARG A 37 2.71 4.30 -5.97
N LEU A 38 3.83 5.00 -6.00
CA LEU A 38 4.02 6.28 -5.35
C LEU A 38 4.32 7.39 -6.38
N PRO A 39 3.97 8.65 -6.07
CA PRO A 39 4.48 9.80 -6.81
C PRO A 39 6.02 9.85 -6.75
N ARG A 40 6.66 10.42 -7.77
CA ARG A 40 8.13 10.51 -7.88
C ARG A 40 8.80 11.07 -6.62
N GLU A 41 8.17 12.05 -5.99
CA GLU A 41 8.67 12.70 -4.77
C GLU A 41 8.74 11.75 -3.57
N LEU A 42 7.89 10.72 -3.53
CA LEU A 42 7.83 9.72 -2.47
C LEU A 42 8.45 8.38 -2.89
N ALA A 43 8.98 8.26 -4.12
CA ALA A 43 9.55 7.01 -4.63
C ALA A 43 10.73 6.50 -3.78
N ALA A 44 11.47 7.40 -3.12
CA ALA A 44 12.53 7.02 -2.18
C ALA A 44 12.03 6.21 -0.98
N LEU A 45 10.74 6.35 -0.60
CA LEU A 45 10.11 5.62 0.51
C LEU A 45 9.52 4.28 0.08
N GLU A 46 9.43 4.02 -1.23
CA GLU A 46 8.93 2.75 -1.78
C GLU A 46 9.58 1.51 -1.15
N PRO A 47 10.92 1.39 -1.08
CA PRO A 47 11.56 0.20 -0.53
C PRO A 47 11.25 -0.02 0.96
N GLU A 48 11.18 1.05 1.76
CA GLU A 48 10.82 0.96 3.17
C GLU A 48 9.36 0.56 3.38
N LEU A 49 8.46 1.11 2.56
CA LEU A 49 7.04 0.78 2.56
C LEU A 49 6.84 -0.71 2.24
N VAL A 50 7.48 -1.18 1.16
CA VAL A 50 7.43 -2.58 0.74
C VAL A 50 7.97 -3.51 1.83
N LYS A 51 9.11 -3.15 2.44
CA LYS A 51 9.70 -3.93 3.55
C LYS A 51 8.76 -4.03 4.74
N SER A 52 8.12 -2.92 5.11
CA SER A 52 7.18 -2.87 6.24
C SER A 52 5.93 -3.72 5.99
N ILE A 53 5.42 -3.74 4.75
CA ILE A 53 4.27 -4.56 4.37
C ILE A 53 4.64 -6.05 4.36
N LYS A 54 5.79 -6.41 3.76
CA LYS A 54 6.29 -7.79 3.75
C LYS A 54 6.58 -8.34 5.15
N ALA A 55 6.92 -7.46 6.11
CA ALA A 55 7.07 -7.87 7.50
C ALA A 55 5.74 -8.25 8.18
N ARG A 56 4.60 -7.73 7.69
CA ARG A 56 3.26 -7.99 8.24
C ARG A 56 2.46 -9.04 7.45
N ILE A 57 2.74 -9.21 6.17
CA ILE A 57 2.02 -10.11 5.27
C ILE A 57 2.99 -11.16 4.72
N SER A 58 2.72 -12.43 5.01
CA SER A 58 3.54 -13.56 4.57
C SER A 58 3.03 -14.22 3.27
N ARG A 59 1.78 -13.95 2.87
CA ARG A 59 1.15 -14.55 1.70
C ARG A 59 0.06 -13.64 1.13
N GLY A 60 0.03 -13.48 -0.20
CA GLY A 60 -0.95 -12.66 -0.91
C GLY A 60 -0.28 -11.56 -1.74
N ALA A 61 -0.98 -11.08 -2.75
CA ALA A 61 -0.52 -9.92 -3.52
C ALA A 61 -1.17 -8.67 -2.94
N VAL A 62 -0.36 -7.64 -2.69
CA VAL A 62 -0.79 -6.37 -2.10
C VAL A 62 -0.40 -5.25 -3.05
N ASP A 63 -1.39 -4.60 -3.63
CA ASP A 63 -1.23 -3.38 -4.40
C ASP A 63 -1.44 -2.17 -3.48
N VAL A 64 -0.45 -1.29 -3.43
CA VAL A 64 -0.49 -0.04 -2.67
C VAL A 64 -0.51 1.12 -3.64
N PHE A 65 -1.44 2.03 -3.45
CA PHE A 65 -1.58 3.25 -4.21
C PHE A 65 -1.44 4.43 -3.27
N VAL A 66 -0.43 5.26 -3.50
CA VAL A 66 -0.24 6.51 -2.76
C VAL A 66 -0.61 7.66 -3.68
N ARG A 67 -1.52 8.52 -3.24
CA ARG A 67 -1.88 9.78 -3.88
C ARG A 67 -1.50 10.92 -2.96
N ARG A 68 -0.88 11.96 -3.53
CA ARG A 68 -0.68 13.25 -2.87
C ARG A 68 -1.62 14.26 -3.51
N GLU A 69 -2.24 15.07 -2.68
CA GLU A 69 -3.14 16.14 -3.06
C GLU A 69 -2.71 17.39 -2.28
N THR A 70 -2.22 18.39 -3.00
CA THR A 70 -1.83 19.68 -2.45
C THR A 70 -3.07 20.57 -2.49
N THR A 71 -3.54 21.03 -1.33
CA THR A 71 -4.64 22.01 -1.23
C THR A 71 -4.10 23.43 -1.28
#